data_AF-A0A835GHD8-F1
#
_entry.id   AF-A0A835GHD8-F1
#
_cell.length_a   1.000
_cell.length_b   1.000
_cell.length_c   1.000
_cell.angle_alpha   90.00
_cell.angle_beta   90.00
_cell.angle_gamma   90.00
#
_symmetry.space_group_name_H-M   'P 1'
#
loop_
_entity.id
_entity.type
_entity.pdbx_description
1 polymer ?
#
loop_
_entity_poly.entity_id
_entity_poly.type
_entity_poly.pdbx_seq_one_letter_code
_entity_poly.pdbx_strand_id
1 'polypeptide(L)'
;MTFAQLEIMHPSIVSPHILINEMLTIQKSYNFRPVDSVTITNIHSLEKSISVKAYSTDHTLTFILDIPSIDTNQYDLIHLYSIPDKQNLAIIPKSKYLVLGTNEYSYLEEDCKRITQDTQLCTSLNTQPVDKSEDCIISLVKHQNTNCTRAKIDLKHGRIQKLQDNKWLIILKEEEVLRTRCGTKSEYKRISGIHIASITSDCQMQVLNRTLTTNINTVAADEIIPLPSKAVIPEDHIHFNLQLEDISLDNIHELIERADNLQEPTIDWQTMMATPSWSTIGLYLILMTILLWKLWQWKQRRPIQDQPRTEDAAGSCGMRFHLKEGGVRQSPE
;
A
#
# COMPACT_ATOMS: atom_id res chain seq x y z
N MET A 1 20.59 -26.75 5.47
CA MET A 1 19.93 -25.82 6.41
C MET A 1 19.57 -24.52 5.71
N THR A 2 20.52 -23.83 5.07
CA THR A 2 20.28 -22.55 4.34
C THR A 2 19.16 -22.62 3.29
N PHE A 3 19.08 -23.68 2.47
CA PHE A 3 18.02 -23.79 1.45
C PHE A 3 16.61 -23.88 2.01
N ALA A 4 16.43 -24.55 3.13
CA ALA A 4 15.12 -24.65 3.80
C ALA A 4 14.75 -23.36 4.55
N GLN A 5 15.74 -22.60 5.04
CA GLN A 5 15.50 -21.25 5.55
C GLN A 5 15.05 -20.28 4.46
N LEU A 6 15.47 -20.51 3.21
CA LEU A 6 15.03 -19.72 2.06
C LEU A 6 13.74 -20.26 1.44
N GLU A 7 13.20 -21.39 1.95
CA GLU A 7 12.03 -22.09 1.39
C GLU A 7 12.18 -22.49 -0.08
N ILE A 8 13.41 -22.63 -0.57
CA ILE A 8 13.74 -22.92 -1.97
C ILE A 8 14.13 -24.40 -2.14
N MET A 9 13.58 -25.04 -3.17
CA MET A 9 14.00 -26.37 -3.61
C MET A 9 15.43 -26.31 -4.18
N HIS A 10 16.29 -27.24 -3.74
CA HIS A 10 17.60 -27.48 -4.33
C HIS A 10 17.79 -28.97 -4.68
N PRO A 11 18.46 -29.31 -5.81
CA PRO A 11 18.73 -30.70 -6.21
C PRO A 11 19.50 -31.56 -5.20
N SER A 12 20.11 -30.94 -4.18
CA SER A 12 20.77 -31.64 -3.07
C SER A 12 19.80 -32.21 -2.03
N ILE A 13 18.54 -31.76 -2.02
CA ILE A 13 17.50 -32.28 -1.11
C ILE A 13 16.93 -33.58 -1.68
N VAL A 14 16.53 -33.55 -2.95
CA VAL A 14 16.04 -34.71 -3.70
C VAL A 14 16.57 -34.61 -5.13
N SER A 15 17.02 -35.72 -5.69
CA SER A 15 17.50 -35.72 -7.07
C SER A 15 16.32 -35.49 -8.03
N PRO A 16 16.52 -34.74 -9.13
CA PRO A 16 15.49 -34.50 -10.15
C PRO A 16 14.75 -35.74 -10.63
N HIS A 17 15.47 -36.85 -10.85
CA HIS A 17 14.88 -38.10 -11.33
C HIS A 17 13.96 -38.75 -10.29
N ILE A 18 14.34 -38.71 -9.01
CA ILE A 18 13.50 -39.22 -7.92
C ILE A 18 12.24 -38.37 -7.81
N LEU A 19 12.39 -37.04 -7.82
CA LEU A 19 11.26 -36.11 -7.72
C LEU A 19 10.23 -36.35 -8.84
N ILE A 20 10.67 -36.51 -10.09
CA ILE A 20 9.79 -36.79 -11.23
C ILE A 20 9.03 -38.10 -11.05
N ASN A 21 9.73 -39.17 -10.66
CA ASN A 21 9.10 -40.48 -10.46
C ASN A 21 8.04 -40.44 -9.36
N GLU A 22 8.33 -39.75 -8.25
CA GLU A 22 7.38 -39.56 -7.16
C GLU A 22 6.18 -38.70 -7.61
N MET A 23 6.41 -37.59 -8.29
CA MET A 23 5.32 -36.74 -8.80
C MET A 23 4.41 -37.49 -9.78
N LEU A 24 4.96 -38.32 -10.68
CA LEU A 24 4.18 -39.17 -11.58
C LEU A 24 3.36 -40.22 -10.82
N THR A 25 3.90 -40.75 -9.72
CA THR A 25 3.21 -41.71 -8.86
C THR A 25 2.05 -41.03 -8.13
N ILE A 26 2.27 -39.83 -7.60
CA ILE A 26 1.25 -39.02 -6.93
C ILE A 26 0.15 -38.60 -7.91
N GLN A 27 0.52 -38.17 -9.12
CA GLN A 27 -0.42 -37.81 -10.19
C GLN A 27 -1.36 -38.97 -10.54
N LYS A 28 -0.84 -40.20 -10.66
CA LYS A 28 -1.65 -41.39 -10.94
C LYS A 28 -2.55 -41.79 -9.78
N SER A 29 -2.10 -41.59 -8.55
CA SER A 29 -2.76 -42.16 -7.36
C SER A 29 -3.76 -41.21 -6.71
N TYR A 30 -3.57 -39.89 -6.83
CA TYR A 30 -4.29 -38.88 -6.06
C TYR A 30 -4.96 -37.78 -6.90
N ASN A 31 -5.05 -37.95 -8.23
CA ASN A 31 -5.57 -36.93 -9.15
C ASN A 31 -4.87 -35.57 -8.99
N PHE A 32 -3.58 -35.62 -8.63
CA PHE A 32 -2.76 -34.44 -8.43
C PHE A 32 -2.51 -33.75 -9.77
N ARG A 33 -2.67 -32.42 -9.80
CA ARG A 33 -2.50 -31.59 -10.98
C ARG A 33 -1.28 -30.69 -10.81
N PRO A 34 -0.13 -31.04 -11.42
CA PRO A 34 1.07 -30.23 -11.31
C PRO A 34 0.93 -28.90 -12.06
N VAL A 35 1.73 -27.92 -11.66
CA VAL A 35 1.85 -26.61 -12.33
C VAL A 35 2.25 -26.70 -13.81
N ASP A 36 3.00 -27.73 -14.18
CA ASP A 36 3.50 -27.97 -15.53
C ASP A 36 3.62 -29.49 -15.78
N SER A 37 3.89 -29.91 -17.02
CA SER A 37 4.12 -31.31 -17.37
C SER A 37 5.28 -31.90 -16.56
N VAL A 38 5.05 -33.08 -15.97
CA VAL A 38 6.05 -33.76 -15.13
C VAL A 38 7.09 -34.44 -16.01
N THR A 39 8.07 -33.66 -16.46
CA THR A 39 9.16 -34.10 -17.35
C THR A 39 10.49 -33.54 -16.89
N ILE A 40 11.60 -34.19 -17.28
CA ILE A 40 12.95 -33.73 -16.93
C ILE A 40 13.29 -32.38 -17.58
N THR A 41 12.69 -32.08 -18.73
CA THR A 41 12.90 -30.82 -19.43
C THR A 41 12.32 -29.64 -18.65
N ASN A 42 11.22 -29.86 -17.92
CA ASN A 42 10.52 -28.82 -17.18
C ASN A 42 10.86 -28.83 -15.67
N ILE A 43 11.91 -29.57 -15.28
CA ILE A 43 12.26 -29.75 -13.86
C ILE A 43 12.43 -28.43 -13.12
N HIS A 44 13.09 -27.44 -13.72
CA HIS A 44 13.31 -26.15 -13.06
C HIS A 44 12.01 -25.38 -12.79
N SER A 45 11.01 -25.51 -13.67
CA SER A 45 9.68 -24.93 -13.43
C SER A 45 8.99 -25.62 -12.26
N LEU A 46 9.09 -26.95 -12.19
CA LEU A 46 8.53 -27.75 -11.10
C LEU A 46 9.22 -27.42 -9.77
N GLU A 47 10.55 -27.38 -9.73
CA GLU A 47 11.34 -27.02 -8.55
C GLU A 47 10.97 -25.62 -8.02
N LYS A 48 10.78 -24.64 -8.91
CA LYS A 48 10.32 -23.29 -8.52
C LYS A 48 8.91 -23.30 -7.91
N SER A 49 8.04 -24.21 -8.30
CA SER A 49 6.69 -24.30 -7.74
C SER A 49 6.65 -24.89 -6.33
N ILE A 50 7.65 -25.69 -5.98
CA ILE A 50 7.73 -26.40 -4.70
C ILE A 50 8.29 -25.48 -3.62
N SER A 51 7.71 -25.56 -2.43
CA SER A 51 8.23 -24.90 -1.23
C SER A 51 8.81 -25.95 -0.29
N VAL A 52 9.93 -25.64 0.36
CA VAL A 52 10.63 -26.60 1.22
C VAL A 52 10.63 -26.14 2.66
N LYS A 53 10.14 -26.99 3.57
CA LYS A 53 10.29 -26.84 5.01
C LYS A 53 11.30 -27.87 5.52
N ALA A 54 12.11 -27.51 6.51
CA ALA A 54 13.01 -28.47 7.16
C ALA A 54 12.86 -28.43 8.67
N TYR A 55 12.88 -29.62 9.26
CA TYR A 55 12.84 -29.83 10.69
C TYR A 55 14.06 -30.65 11.08
N SER A 56 14.78 -30.18 12.09
CA SER A 56 15.90 -30.92 12.66
C SER A 56 15.49 -31.45 14.02
N THR A 57 15.70 -32.73 14.24
CA THR A 57 15.71 -33.35 15.56
C THR A 57 17.14 -33.77 15.89
N ASP A 58 17.38 -34.32 17.09
CA ASP A 58 18.72 -34.63 17.60
C ASP A 58 19.56 -35.53 16.66
N HIS A 59 18.91 -36.35 15.83
CA HIS A 59 19.58 -37.30 14.95
C HIS A 59 19.06 -37.32 13.50
N THR A 60 18.03 -36.52 13.18
CA THR A 60 17.44 -36.54 11.83
C THR A 60 17.16 -35.14 11.32
N LEU A 61 17.38 -34.96 10.01
CA LEU A 61 16.96 -33.79 9.27
C LEU A 61 15.85 -34.22 8.32
N THR A 62 14.64 -33.75 8.56
CA THR A 62 13.45 -34.06 7.76
C THR A 62 13.11 -32.87 6.88
N PHE A 63 13.04 -33.10 5.58
CA PHE A 63 12.54 -32.11 4.61
C PHE A 63 11.09 -32.46 4.24
N ILE A 64 10.23 -31.44 4.25
CA ILE A 64 8.85 -31.53 3.78
C ILE A 64 8.78 -30.71 2.50
N LEU A 65 8.39 -31.36 1.41
CA LEU A 65 8.18 -30.73 0.11
C LEU A 65 6.70 -30.42 -0.06
N ASP A 66 6.35 -29.14 0.00
CA ASP A 66 5.00 -28.67 -0.28
C ASP A 66 4.87 -28.47 -1.78
N ILE A 67 4.23 -29.45 -2.44
CA ILE A 67 4.00 -29.46 -3.88
C ILE A 67 2.58 -28.97 -4.16
N PRO A 68 2.38 -27.81 -4.81
CA PRO A 68 1.06 -27.27 -5.06
C PRO A 68 0.32 -28.10 -6.13
N SER A 69 -0.95 -28.42 -5.87
CA SER A 69 -1.87 -28.90 -6.89
C SER A 69 -2.70 -27.73 -7.40
N ILE A 70 -2.77 -27.55 -8.72
CA ILE A 70 -3.46 -26.41 -9.33
C ILE A 70 -4.87 -26.75 -9.83
N ASP A 71 -5.72 -25.73 -9.88
CA ASP A 71 -6.97 -25.79 -10.62
C ASP A 71 -6.70 -25.65 -12.13
N THR A 72 -7.63 -26.12 -12.96
CA THR A 72 -7.64 -25.96 -14.41
C THR A 72 -8.06 -24.58 -14.88
N ASN A 73 -8.61 -23.74 -14.00
CA ASN A 73 -9.03 -22.40 -14.36
C ASN A 73 -7.82 -21.52 -14.65
N GLN A 74 -7.84 -20.87 -15.80
CA GLN A 74 -6.84 -19.89 -16.20
C GLN A 74 -7.36 -18.50 -15.89
N TYR A 75 -6.46 -17.65 -15.42
CA TYR A 75 -6.75 -16.27 -15.08
C TYR A 75 -5.68 -15.37 -15.66
N ASP A 76 -6.10 -14.17 -16.06
CA ASP A 76 -5.22 -13.08 -16.40
C ASP A 76 -4.86 -12.33 -15.12
N LEU A 77 -3.56 -12.20 -14.84
CA LEU A 77 -3.06 -11.36 -13.75
C LEU A 77 -2.81 -9.95 -14.28
N ILE A 78 -3.58 -8.99 -13.77
CA ILE A 78 -3.57 -7.59 -14.21
C ILE A 78 -3.05 -6.74 -13.05
N HIS A 79 -1.96 -6.00 -13.29
CA HIS A 79 -1.47 -5.01 -12.34
C HIS A 79 -2.20 -3.68 -12.55
N LEU A 80 -2.87 -3.18 -11.51
CA LEU A 80 -3.66 -1.96 -11.54
C LEU A 80 -2.82 -0.75 -11.11
N TYR A 81 -2.70 0.23 -12.01
CA TYR A 81 -2.04 1.51 -11.73
C TYR A 81 -3.05 2.65 -11.69
N SER A 82 -3.08 3.43 -10.61
CA SER A 82 -3.83 4.68 -10.54
C SER A 82 -3.09 5.79 -11.27
N ILE A 83 -3.60 6.20 -12.42
CA ILE A 83 -3.01 7.27 -13.24
C ILE A 83 -3.99 8.45 -13.29
N PRO A 84 -3.56 9.68 -12.97
CA PRO A 84 -4.41 10.86 -13.07
C PRO A 84 -4.73 11.20 -14.52
N ASP A 85 -5.97 11.59 -14.76
CA ASP A 85 -6.41 12.14 -16.04
C ASP A 85 -6.00 13.63 -16.21
N LYS A 86 -6.50 14.27 -17.28
CA LYS A 86 -6.23 15.69 -17.56
C LYS A 86 -6.78 16.65 -16.49
N GLN A 87 -7.72 16.20 -15.67
CA GLN A 87 -8.34 16.95 -14.58
C GLN A 87 -7.66 16.64 -13.23
N ASN A 88 -6.54 15.90 -13.25
CA ASN A 88 -5.84 15.44 -12.06
C ASN A 88 -6.69 14.48 -11.21
N LEU A 89 -7.63 13.74 -11.81
CA LEU A 89 -8.44 12.76 -11.13
C LEU A 89 -7.97 11.35 -11.49
N ALA A 90 -7.80 10.49 -10.49
CA ALA A 90 -7.47 9.09 -10.68
C ALA A 90 -8.50 8.19 -9.99
N ILE A 91 -8.72 7.03 -10.59
CA ILE A 91 -9.48 5.95 -9.97
C ILE A 91 -8.55 5.19 -9.03
N ILE A 92 -9.03 4.96 -7.81
CA ILE A 92 -8.30 4.19 -6.81
C ILE A 92 -8.88 2.77 -6.81
N PRO A 93 -8.10 1.76 -7.23
CA PRO A 93 -8.53 0.38 -7.13
C PRO A 93 -8.59 -0.06 -5.66
N LYS A 94 -9.17 -1.23 -5.40
CA LYS A 94 -9.21 -1.79 -4.04
C LYS A 94 -7.90 -2.44 -3.63
N SER A 95 -7.09 -2.82 -4.61
CA SER A 95 -5.88 -3.61 -4.44
C SER A 95 -4.94 -3.42 -5.63
N LYS A 96 -3.69 -3.87 -5.49
CA LYS A 96 -2.64 -3.68 -6.52
C LYS A 96 -2.83 -4.60 -7.73
N TYR A 97 -3.28 -5.81 -7.51
CA TYR A 97 -3.44 -6.80 -8.57
C TYR A 97 -4.88 -7.28 -8.66
N LEU A 98 -5.30 -7.56 -9.89
CA LEU A 98 -6.58 -8.16 -10.23
C LEU A 98 -6.31 -9.47 -10.97
N VAL A 99 -6.85 -10.55 -10.44
CA VAL A 99 -6.92 -11.84 -11.11
C VAL A 99 -8.28 -11.93 -11.78
N LEU A 100 -8.30 -11.98 -13.10
CA LEU A 100 -9.52 -11.98 -13.90
C LEU A 100 -9.65 -13.27 -14.69
N GLY A 101 -10.71 -14.03 -14.42
CA GLY A 101 -11.09 -15.20 -15.19
C GLY A 101 -12.30 -14.90 -16.08
N THR A 102 -12.82 -15.93 -16.76
CA THR A 102 -13.99 -15.77 -17.64
C THR A 102 -15.24 -15.33 -16.88
N ASN A 103 -15.50 -15.93 -15.72
CA ASN A 103 -16.74 -15.73 -14.95
C ASN A 103 -16.51 -15.23 -13.51
N GLU A 104 -15.26 -15.16 -13.09
CA GLU A 104 -14.90 -14.81 -11.71
C GLU A 104 -13.64 -13.96 -11.67
N TYR A 105 -13.45 -13.23 -10.57
CA TYR A 105 -12.30 -12.37 -10.35
C TYR A 105 -11.90 -12.36 -8.88
N SER A 106 -10.66 -12.00 -8.58
CA SER A 106 -10.15 -11.82 -7.22
C SER A 106 -9.16 -10.67 -7.19
N TYR A 107 -9.11 -9.94 -6.08
CA TYR A 107 -8.05 -8.97 -5.81
C TYR A 107 -6.90 -9.62 -5.05
N LEU A 108 -5.68 -9.12 -5.28
CA LEU A 108 -4.46 -9.56 -4.61
C LEU A 108 -3.58 -8.35 -4.26
N GLU A 109 -3.08 -8.33 -3.03
CA GLU A 109 -2.16 -7.27 -2.56
C GLU A 109 -0.72 -7.49 -3.05
N GLU A 110 -0.35 -8.75 -3.25
CA GLU A 110 1.00 -9.16 -3.64
C GLU A 110 0.98 -9.88 -4.99
N ASP A 111 2.11 -9.78 -5.69
CA ASP A 111 2.31 -10.45 -6.97
C ASP A 111 2.36 -11.98 -6.80
N CYS A 112 2.06 -12.70 -7.87
CA CYS A 112 2.07 -14.15 -7.84
C CYS A 112 3.50 -14.71 -8.03
N LYS A 113 3.72 -15.94 -7.57
CA LYS A 113 5.03 -16.58 -7.70
C LYS A 113 5.30 -16.91 -9.17
N ARG A 114 6.23 -16.20 -9.79
CA ARG A 114 6.61 -16.45 -11.19
C ARG A 114 7.29 -17.83 -11.35
N ILE A 115 6.69 -18.69 -12.16
CA ILE A 115 7.23 -20.02 -12.48
C ILE A 115 8.05 -19.96 -13.77
N THR A 116 7.42 -19.49 -14.85
CA THR A 116 8.01 -19.32 -16.18
C THR A 116 7.89 -17.85 -16.61
N GLN A 117 8.19 -17.55 -17.88
CA GLN A 117 7.98 -16.20 -18.38
C GLN A 117 6.50 -15.82 -18.43
N ASP A 118 5.64 -16.78 -18.78
CA ASP A 118 4.21 -16.57 -19.06
C ASP A 118 3.29 -17.21 -18.00
N THR A 119 3.85 -17.96 -17.03
CA THR A 119 3.07 -18.67 -16.02
C THR A 119 3.46 -18.22 -14.62
N GLN A 120 2.44 -17.86 -13.85
CA GLN A 120 2.56 -17.46 -12.46
C GLN A 120 1.63 -18.31 -11.59
N LEU A 121 2.08 -18.62 -10.39
CA LEU A 121 1.32 -19.39 -9.41
C LEU A 121 0.83 -18.45 -8.31
N CYS A 122 -0.48 -18.24 -8.30
CA CYS A 122 -1.17 -17.50 -7.25
C CYS A 122 -1.70 -18.48 -6.19
N THR A 123 -1.75 -18.05 -4.93
CA THR A 123 -2.34 -18.86 -3.85
C THR A 123 -3.52 -18.11 -3.22
N SER A 124 -4.46 -18.85 -2.64
CA SER A 124 -5.55 -18.27 -1.83
C SER A 124 -6.45 -17.26 -2.56
N LEU A 125 -6.85 -17.57 -3.79
CA LEU A 125 -7.81 -16.73 -4.53
C LEU A 125 -9.19 -16.78 -3.86
N ASN A 126 -9.71 -15.62 -3.47
CA ASN A 126 -11.07 -15.48 -2.96
C ASN A 126 -11.96 -14.94 -4.09
N THR A 127 -12.39 -15.84 -4.97
CA THR A 127 -13.03 -15.46 -6.21
C THR A 127 -14.48 -14.99 -6.01
N GLN A 128 -14.86 -14.01 -6.82
CA GLN A 128 -16.20 -13.43 -6.85
C GLN A 128 -16.76 -13.48 -8.27
N PRO A 129 -18.07 -13.66 -8.46
CA PRO A 129 -18.66 -13.74 -9.78
C PRO A 129 -18.62 -12.39 -10.50
N VAL A 130 -18.15 -12.41 -11.75
CA VAL A 130 -18.01 -11.21 -12.60
C VAL A 130 -19.38 -10.65 -13.03
N ASP A 131 -20.39 -11.49 -13.24
CA ASP A 131 -21.70 -11.07 -13.77
C ASP A 131 -22.62 -10.37 -12.78
N LYS A 132 -22.39 -10.57 -11.48
CA LYS A 132 -23.18 -9.96 -10.41
C LYS A 132 -22.39 -8.90 -9.66
N SER A 133 -21.23 -8.52 -10.19
CA SER A 133 -20.33 -7.59 -9.52
C SER A 133 -20.79 -6.15 -9.72
N GLU A 134 -20.95 -5.44 -8.62
CA GLU A 134 -21.06 -3.97 -8.59
C GLU A 134 -19.68 -3.32 -8.44
N ASP A 135 -18.60 -4.09 -8.60
CA ASP A 135 -17.23 -3.60 -8.46
C ASP A 135 -16.85 -2.66 -9.60
N CYS A 136 -16.38 -1.47 -9.20
CA CYS A 136 -15.97 -0.40 -10.10
C CYS A 136 -15.00 -0.87 -11.20
N ILE A 137 -13.93 -1.61 -10.86
CA ILE A 137 -12.90 -1.97 -11.84
C ILE A 137 -13.44 -3.03 -12.80
N ILE A 138 -14.21 -3.99 -12.29
CA ILE A 138 -14.85 -5.01 -13.13
C ILE A 138 -15.82 -4.38 -14.13
N SER A 139 -16.63 -3.43 -13.68
CA SER A 139 -17.54 -2.72 -14.57
C SER A 139 -16.77 -1.86 -15.60
N LEU A 140 -15.61 -1.29 -15.26
CA LEU A 140 -14.73 -0.61 -16.23
C LEU A 140 -14.17 -1.57 -17.29
N VAL A 141 -13.69 -2.74 -16.88
CA VAL A 141 -13.22 -3.80 -17.81
C VAL A 141 -14.36 -4.23 -18.75
N LYS A 142 -15.59 -4.30 -18.24
CA LYS A 142 -16.80 -4.56 -19.02
C LYS A 142 -17.30 -3.36 -19.85
N HIS A 143 -16.62 -2.23 -19.82
CA HIS A 143 -17.01 -0.99 -20.50
C HIS A 143 -18.42 -0.49 -20.11
N GLN A 144 -18.81 -0.68 -18.85
CA GLN A 144 -20.07 -0.22 -18.28
C GLN A 144 -19.88 1.10 -17.51
N ASN A 145 -20.97 1.83 -17.26
CA ASN A 145 -20.93 3.03 -16.41
C ASN A 145 -20.75 2.64 -14.94
N THR A 146 -19.89 3.37 -14.21
CA THR A 146 -19.47 3.00 -12.86
C THR A 146 -19.41 4.19 -11.91
N ASN A 147 -19.65 3.92 -10.63
CA ASN A 147 -19.45 4.86 -9.53
C ASN A 147 -18.13 4.52 -8.82
N CYS A 148 -17.02 4.73 -9.52
CA CYS A 148 -15.69 4.53 -8.95
C CYS A 148 -15.32 5.64 -7.98
N THR A 149 -14.70 5.26 -6.85
CA THR A 149 -14.05 6.21 -5.96
C THR A 149 -12.90 6.89 -6.69
N ARG A 150 -12.82 8.22 -6.58
CA ARG A 150 -11.75 9.00 -7.18
C ARG A 150 -11.00 9.83 -6.16
N ALA A 151 -9.73 9.99 -6.44
CA ALA A 151 -8.85 10.91 -5.72
C ALA A 151 -8.34 11.96 -6.67
N LYS A 152 -8.20 13.19 -6.17
CA LYS A 152 -7.45 14.24 -6.85
C LYS A 152 -5.97 14.03 -6.56
N ILE A 153 -5.20 13.85 -7.62
CA ILE A 153 -3.77 13.59 -7.61
C ILE A 153 -3.08 14.78 -8.26
N ASP A 154 -2.39 15.61 -7.47
CA ASP A 154 -1.61 16.71 -8.02
C ASP A 154 -0.16 16.26 -8.27
N LEU A 155 0.18 16.15 -9.55
CA LEU A 155 1.55 15.91 -9.99
C LEU A 155 2.24 17.27 -10.19
N LYS A 156 3.23 17.60 -9.37
CA LYS A 156 4.03 18.82 -9.58
C LYS A 156 4.92 18.71 -10.80
N HIS A 157 5.50 17.52 -11.02
CA HIS A 157 6.42 17.23 -12.12
C HIS A 157 6.00 15.97 -12.87
N GLY A 158 6.51 15.80 -14.08
CA GLY A 158 6.39 14.54 -14.81
C GLY A 158 7.05 13.37 -14.06
N ARG A 159 6.55 12.17 -14.29
CA ARG A 159 6.96 10.95 -13.59
C ARG A 159 7.27 9.83 -14.57
N ILE A 160 8.28 9.03 -14.23
CA ILE A 160 8.63 7.81 -14.95
C ILE A 160 8.62 6.66 -13.96
N GLN A 161 7.89 5.59 -14.28
CA GLN A 161 7.84 4.35 -13.51
C GLN A 161 8.17 3.17 -14.41
N LYS A 162 9.03 2.27 -13.94
CA LYS A 162 9.29 1.00 -14.62
C LYS A 162 8.10 0.08 -14.35
N LEU A 163 7.50 -0.49 -15.40
CA LEU A 163 6.40 -1.45 -15.27
C LEU A 163 6.97 -2.86 -15.13
N GLN A 164 7.44 -3.42 -16.23
CA GLN A 164 8.09 -4.73 -16.27
C GLN A 164 9.06 -4.76 -17.46
N ASP A 165 10.16 -5.50 -17.31
CA ASP A 165 11.18 -5.71 -18.35
C ASP A 165 11.71 -4.40 -18.93
N ASN A 166 11.34 -4.09 -20.17
CA ASN A 166 11.73 -2.91 -20.95
C ASN A 166 10.61 -1.89 -21.14
N LYS A 167 9.50 -2.03 -20.40
CA LYS A 167 8.34 -1.13 -20.45
C LYS A 167 8.40 -0.10 -19.33
N TRP A 168 8.10 1.15 -19.69
CA TRP A 168 8.11 2.30 -18.80
C TRP A 168 6.82 3.09 -18.97
N LEU A 169 6.18 3.42 -17.85
CA LEU A 169 5.09 4.37 -17.79
C LEU A 169 5.67 5.78 -17.62
N ILE A 170 5.33 6.67 -18.55
CA ILE A 170 5.77 8.06 -18.58
C ILE A 170 4.53 8.94 -18.46
N ILE A 171 4.47 9.75 -17.40
CA ILE A 171 3.38 10.67 -17.13
C ILE A 171 3.95 12.09 -17.20
N LEU A 172 3.51 12.89 -18.16
CA LEU A 172 4.01 14.24 -18.39
C LEU A 172 2.92 15.27 -18.12
N LYS A 173 3.23 16.26 -17.28
CA LYS A 173 2.36 17.40 -17.01
C LYS A 173 2.38 18.41 -18.17
N GLU A 174 3.56 18.62 -18.74
CA GLU A 174 3.82 19.57 -19.83
C GLU A 174 4.42 18.84 -21.03
N GLU A 175 4.50 19.52 -22.17
CA GLU A 175 5.12 18.97 -23.38
C GLU A 175 6.63 18.85 -23.19
N GLU A 176 7.17 17.64 -23.40
CA GLU A 176 8.59 17.32 -23.23
C GLU A 176 9.20 16.75 -24.51
N VAL A 177 10.51 16.96 -24.67
CA VAL A 177 11.26 16.41 -25.82
C VAL A 177 11.81 15.04 -25.44
N LEU A 178 11.23 14.00 -26.03
CA LEU A 178 11.76 12.65 -26.02
C LEU A 178 12.92 12.54 -27.00
N ARG A 179 14.09 12.12 -26.52
CA ARG A 179 15.24 11.81 -27.38
C ARG A 179 15.51 10.31 -27.35
N THR A 180 15.41 9.65 -28.49
CA THR A 180 15.74 8.23 -28.63
C THR A 180 17.01 8.09 -29.43
N ARG A 181 17.99 7.34 -28.94
CA ARG A 181 19.26 7.04 -29.62
C ARG A 181 19.43 5.55 -29.77
N CYS A 182 19.44 5.06 -31.00
CA CYS A 182 19.63 3.66 -31.34
C CYS A 182 20.85 3.53 -32.25
N GLY A 183 21.94 2.97 -31.72
CA GLY A 183 23.25 3.00 -32.38
C GLY A 183 23.71 4.42 -32.74
N THR A 184 23.82 4.71 -34.04
CA THR A 184 24.21 6.03 -34.56
C THR A 184 23.03 6.96 -34.85
N LYS A 185 21.80 6.43 -34.90
CA LYS A 185 20.60 7.22 -35.20
C LYS A 185 20.07 7.87 -33.92
N SER A 186 19.70 9.14 -34.02
CA SER A 186 19.00 9.86 -32.95
C SER A 186 17.70 10.43 -33.51
N GLU A 187 16.61 10.20 -32.80
CA GLU A 187 15.28 10.73 -33.11
C GLU A 187 14.81 11.62 -31.95
N TYR A 188 14.10 12.69 -32.28
CA TYR A 188 13.53 13.62 -31.32
C TYR A 188 12.03 13.72 -31.58
N LYS A 189 11.23 13.52 -30.54
CA LYS A 189 9.78 13.58 -30.62
C LYS A 189 9.25 14.40 -29.44
N ARG A 190 8.32 15.31 -29.70
CA ARG A 190 7.61 16.00 -28.63
C ARG A 190 6.43 15.14 -28.17
N ILE A 191 6.30 14.97 -26.87
CA ILE A 191 5.26 14.16 -26.24
C ILE A 191 4.64 14.91 -25.06
N SER A 192 3.37 14.65 -24.78
CA SER A 192 2.66 15.21 -23.63
C SER A 192 1.61 14.21 -23.13
N GLY A 193 1.24 14.29 -21.86
CA GLY A 193 0.31 13.35 -21.22
C GLY A 193 0.96 12.02 -20.85
N ILE A 194 0.16 10.94 -20.89
CA ILE A 194 0.55 9.60 -20.42
C ILE A 194 0.94 8.73 -21.59
N HIS A 195 2.10 8.07 -21.51
CA HIS A 195 2.63 7.16 -22.53
C HIS A 195 3.21 5.91 -21.89
N ILE A 196 3.04 4.77 -22.55
CA ILE A 196 3.85 3.58 -22.28
C ILE A 196 4.95 3.53 -23.34
N ALA A 197 6.20 3.51 -22.88
CA ALA A 197 7.37 3.43 -23.72
C ALA A 197 8.02 2.05 -23.58
N SER A 198 8.28 1.39 -24.72
CA SER A 198 9.06 0.16 -24.79
C SER A 198 10.41 0.48 -25.43
N ILE A 199 11.50 0.09 -24.77
CA ILE A 199 12.87 0.36 -25.22
C ILE A 199 13.50 -0.95 -25.71
N THR A 200 14.14 -0.96 -26.87
CA THR A 200 14.94 -2.11 -27.33
C THR A 200 16.36 -2.02 -26.76
N SER A 201 17.06 -3.14 -26.63
CA SER A 201 18.39 -3.20 -25.98
C SER A 201 19.50 -2.38 -26.68
N ASP A 202 19.33 -2.06 -27.95
CA ASP A 202 20.24 -1.24 -28.74
C ASP A 202 19.92 0.26 -28.66
N CYS A 203 18.88 0.62 -27.92
CA CYS A 203 18.37 1.97 -27.80
C CYS A 203 18.50 2.54 -26.38
N GLN A 204 18.73 3.85 -26.32
CA GLN A 204 18.67 4.66 -25.10
C GLN A 204 17.61 5.75 -25.30
N MET A 205 16.77 5.96 -24.31
CA MET A 205 15.72 6.96 -24.35
C MET A 205 15.95 7.99 -23.26
N GLN A 206 15.97 9.27 -23.60
CA GLN A 206 16.13 10.36 -22.66
C GLN A 206 14.82 11.15 -22.55
N VAL A 207 14.31 11.27 -21.33
CA VAL A 207 13.06 11.98 -20.99
C VAL A 207 13.12 12.46 -19.53
N LEU A 208 12.61 13.66 -19.24
CA LEU A 208 12.64 14.27 -17.89
C LEU A 208 14.04 14.26 -17.24
N ASN A 209 15.07 14.58 -18.03
CA ASN A 209 16.49 14.52 -17.62
C ASN A 209 16.98 13.15 -17.14
N ARG A 210 16.23 12.06 -17.41
CA ARG A 210 16.64 10.69 -17.12
C ARG A 210 16.94 9.94 -18.42
N THR A 211 17.93 9.05 -18.35
CA THR A 211 18.24 8.12 -19.45
C THR A 211 17.74 6.75 -19.06
N LEU A 212 16.82 6.23 -19.87
CA LEU A 212 16.24 4.91 -19.76
C LEU A 212 17.00 3.97 -20.70
N THR A 213 17.49 2.87 -20.15
CA THR A 213 18.18 1.81 -20.89
C THR A 213 17.62 0.45 -20.50
N THR A 214 17.73 -0.53 -21.39
CA THR A 214 17.39 -1.91 -21.08
C THR A 214 18.50 -2.85 -21.54
N ASN A 215 18.63 -3.97 -20.86
CA ASN A 215 19.58 -5.04 -21.21
C ASN A 215 18.85 -6.24 -21.86
N ILE A 216 17.56 -6.10 -22.20
CA ILE A 216 16.71 -7.21 -22.65
C ILE A 216 16.26 -6.98 -24.10
N ASN A 217 16.47 -7.98 -24.96
CA ASN A 217 16.13 -7.98 -26.39
C ASN A 217 14.71 -8.53 -26.64
N THR A 218 13.65 -7.98 -26.04
CA THR A 218 12.29 -8.47 -26.34
C THR A 218 11.27 -7.33 -26.42
N VAL A 219 10.39 -7.40 -27.41
CA VAL A 219 9.25 -6.50 -27.60
C VAL A 219 7.99 -7.35 -27.50
N ALA A 220 7.15 -7.07 -26.51
CA ALA A 220 5.75 -7.47 -26.52
C ALA A 220 4.93 -6.18 -26.27
N ALA A 221 3.93 -5.93 -27.10
CA ALA A 221 3.03 -4.80 -26.95
C ALA A 221 1.90 -5.20 -26.00
N ASP A 222 1.68 -4.42 -24.94
CA ASP A 222 0.42 -4.53 -24.17
C ASP A 222 -0.47 -3.36 -24.55
N GLU A 223 -1.75 -3.67 -24.69
CA GLU A 223 -2.81 -2.75 -25.04
C GLU A 223 -3.04 -1.78 -23.86
N ILE A 224 -2.93 -0.47 -24.11
CA ILE A 224 -3.40 0.54 -23.17
C ILE A 224 -4.91 0.57 -23.35
N ILE A 225 -5.68 0.03 -22.41
CA ILE A 225 -7.14 0.20 -22.41
C ILE A 225 -7.43 1.69 -22.18
N PRO A 226 -7.92 2.43 -23.19
CA PRO A 226 -8.21 3.84 -23.00
C PRO A 226 -9.41 3.98 -22.08
N LEU A 227 -9.30 4.83 -21.06
CA LEU A 227 -10.45 5.21 -20.24
C LEU A 227 -11.54 5.82 -21.15
N PRO A 228 -12.81 5.41 -21.01
CA PRO A 228 -13.90 5.94 -21.83
C PRO A 228 -14.01 7.46 -21.63
N SER A 229 -13.80 8.20 -22.72
CA SER A 229 -13.69 9.66 -22.75
C SER A 229 -14.99 10.44 -22.48
N LYS A 230 -16.09 9.75 -22.15
CA LYS A 230 -17.45 10.31 -22.22
C LYS A 230 -18.27 10.29 -20.95
N ALA A 231 -17.76 9.75 -19.84
CA ALA A 231 -18.47 9.97 -18.59
C ALA A 231 -18.17 11.41 -18.15
N VAL A 232 -19.17 12.29 -18.24
CA VAL A 232 -19.19 13.55 -17.51
C VAL A 232 -19.64 13.16 -16.12
N ILE A 233 -18.70 13.04 -15.18
CA ILE A 233 -19.03 12.69 -13.80
C ILE A 233 -19.15 13.98 -12.97
N PRO A 234 -20.23 14.14 -12.20
CA PRO A 234 -20.39 15.28 -11.29
C PRO A 234 -19.28 15.36 -10.23
N GLU A 235 -18.81 16.57 -9.92
CA GLU A 235 -17.68 16.89 -9.04
C GLU A 235 -17.84 16.47 -7.57
N ASP A 236 -19.04 16.06 -7.14
CA ASP A 236 -19.40 15.86 -5.72
C ASP A 236 -18.75 14.62 -5.04
N HIS A 237 -17.87 13.87 -5.73
CA HIS A 237 -17.27 12.62 -5.24
C HIS A 237 -15.73 12.62 -5.17
N ILE A 238 -15.08 13.79 -5.08
CA ILE A 238 -13.64 13.85 -4.82
C ILE A 238 -13.41 13.60 -3.32
N HIS A 239 -12.98 12.39 -2.97
CA HIS A 239 -12.83 12.00 -1.56
C HIS A 239 -11.49 12.44 -0.97
N PHE A 240 -10.43 12.57 -1.78
CA PHE A 240 -9.07 12.81 -1.28
C PHE A 240 -8.27 13.77 -2.17
N ASN A 241 -7.36 14.52 -1.55
CA ASN A 241 -6.35 15.32 -2.23
C ASN A 241 -4.95 14.79 -1.87
N LEU A 242 -4.27 14.18 -2.83
CA LEU A 242 -2.98 13.53 -2.63
C LEU A 242 -1.87 14.28 -3.38
N GLN A 243 -0.79 14.60 -2.66
CA GLN A 243 0.46 15.11 -3.26
C GLN A 243 1.42 13.94 -3.47
N LEU A 244 1.77 13.66 -4.73
CA LEU A 244 2.42 12.41 -5.12
C LEU A 244 3.95 12.50 -5.26
N GLU A 245 4.56 13.45 -4.56
CA GLU A 245 5.94 13.89 -4.82
C GLU A 245 7.00 12.80 -4.69
N ASP A 246 6.78 11.76 -3.86
CA ASP A 246 7.79 10.72 -3.64
C ASP A 246 7.28 9.26 -3.59
N ILE A 247 6.01 9.00 -3.91
CA ILE A 247 5.37 7.73 -3.51
C ILE A 247 5.06 6.87 -4.74
N SER A 248 5.51 5.61 -4.79
CA SER A 248 5.20 4.69 -5.91
C SER A 248 3.70 4.71 -6.23
N LEU A 249 3.31 4.67 -7.52
CA LEU A 249 1.87 4.57 -7.87
C LEU A 249 1.24 3.32 -7.24
N ASP A 250 2.05 2.29 -7.03
CA ASP A 250 1.66 1.02 -6.41
C ASP A 250 1.31 1.18 -4.92
N ASN A 251 1.83 2.23 -4.26
CA ASN A 251 1.67 2.46 -2.83
C ASN A 251 0.60 3.52 -2.52
N ILE A 252 -0.19 3.93 -3.50
CA ILE A 252 -1.26 4.92 -3.28
C ILE A 252 -2.30 4.41 -2.26
N HIS A 253 -2.58 3.11 -2.24
CA HIS A 253 -3.51 2.49 -1.28
C HIS A 253 -3.09 2.72 0.18
N GLU A 254 -1.79 2.60 0.48
CA GLU A 254 -1.24 2.81 1.83
C GLU A 254 -1.47 4.26 2.30
N LEU A 255 -1.40 5.21 1.38
CA LEU A 255 -1.66 6.62 1.69
C LEU A 255 -3.13 6.89 1.95
N ILE A 256 -4.01 6.22 1.23
CA ILE A 256 -5.45 6.40 1.41
C ILE A 256 -5.88 5.77 2.73
N GLU A 257 -5.40 4.57 3.04
CA GLU A 257 -5.64 3.97 4.36
C GLU A 257 -5.10 4.86 5.49
N ARG A 258 -3.91 5.44 5.31
CA ARG A 258 -3.38 6.42 6.27
C ARG A 258 -4.23 7.69 6.33
N ALA A 259 -4.73 8.19 5.20
CA ALA A 259 -5.58 9.38 5.14
C ALA A 259 -6.95 9.14 5.79
N ASP A 260 -7.58 7.99 5.55
CA ASP A 260 -8.83 7.56 6.19
C ASP A 260 -8.66 7.43 7.70
N ASN A 261 -7.54 6.87 8.15
CA ASN A 261 -7.22 6.79 9.59
C ASN A 261 -6.93 8.16 10.22
N LEU A 262 -6.48 9.14 9.42
CA LEU A 262 -6.24 10.52 9.85
C LEU A 262 -7.48 11.42 9.73
N GLN A 263 -8.49 10.97 8.99
CA GLN A 263 -9.78 11.63 8.92
C GLN A 263 -10.51 11.33 10.24
N GLU A 264 -10.11 12.05 11.29
CA GLU A 264 -10.82 12.04 12.57
C GLU A 264 -12.31 12.18 12.26
N PRO A 265 -13.19 11.33 12.84
CA PRO A 265 -14.62 11.47 12.64
C PRO A 265 -14.95 12.92 12.89
N THR A 266 -15.69 13.56 11.99
CA THR A 266 -16.17 14.92 12.18
C THR A 266 -17.01 14.91 13.46
N ILE A 267 -16.35 15.18 14.59
CA ILE A 267 -17.00 15.30 15.89
C ILE A 267 -17.85 16.55 15.72
N ASP A 268 -19.13 16.31 15.51
CA ASP A 268 -20.14 17.34 15.53
C ASP A 268 -20.16 17.92 16.95
N TRP A 269 -19.37 18.97 17.15
CA TRP A 269 -19.27 19.69 18.42
C TRP A 269 -20.65 20.24 18.86
N GLN A 270 -21.67 20.24 18.00
CA GLN A 270 -23.03 20.64 18.36
C GLN A 270 -23.83 19.53 19.06
N THR A 271 -23.44 18.25 18.94
CA THR A 271 -24.11 17.14 19.63
C THR A 271 -23.38 16.64 20.89
N MET A 272 -22.13 17.07 21.12
CA MET A 272 -21.43 16.92 22.40
C MET A 272 -21.67 18.09 23.36
N MET A 273 -22.91 18.55 23.52
CA MET A 273 -23.31 18.97 24.86
C MET A 273 -23.58 17.69 25.65
N ALA A 274 -22.51 17.11 26.18
CA ALA A 274 -22.58 15.97 27.07
C ALA A 274 -23.64 16.27 28.14
N THR A 275 -24.76 15.53 28.10
CA THR A 275 -25.71 15.56 29.20
C THR A 275 -24.91 15.11 30.42
N PRO A 276 -24.71 15.98 31.43
CA PRO A 276 -23.87 15.63 32.57
C PRO A 276 -24.46 14.37 33.19
N SER A 277 -23.62 13.34 33.37
CA SER A 277 -24.06 12.11 34.00
C SER A 277 -24.65 12.44 35.37
N TRP A 278 -25.68 11.73 35.81
CA TRP A 278 -26.36 11.99 37.08
C TRP A 278 -25.40 12.09 38.28
N SER A 279 -24.26 11.41 38.23
CA SER A 279 -23.19 11.52 39.21
C SER A 279 -22.50 12.89 39.20
N THR A 280 -22.21 13.47 38.04
CA THR A 280 -21.65 14.83 37.94
C THR A 280 -22.62 15.89 38.43
N ILE A 281 -23.93 15.76 38.12
CA ILE A 281 -24.97 16.65 38.66
C ILE A 281 -25.02 16.56 40.20
N GLY A 282 -24.97 15.34 40.74
CA GLY A 282 -24.92 15.13 42.19
C GLY A 282 -23.70 15.79 42.85
N LEU A 283 -22.53 15.70 42.20
CA LEU A 283 -21.29 16.28 42.72
C LEU A 283 -21.34 17.83 42.72
N TYR A 284 -21.94 18.44 41.70
CA TYR A 284 -22.16 19.89 41.68
C TYR A 284 -23.13 20.37 42.77
N LEU A 285 -24.19 19.61 43.05
CA LEU A 285 -25.11 19.94 44.14
C LEU A 285 -24.42 19.88 45.51
N ILE A 286 -23.59 18.85 45.75
CA ILE A 286 -22.81 18.73 46.99
C ILE A 286 -21.86 19.92 47.13
N LEU A 287 -21.10 20.27 46.08
CA LEU A 287 -20.20 21.43 46.09
C LEU A 287 -20.96 22.74 46.39
N MET A 288 -22.12 22.93 45.78
CA MET A 288 -22.97 24.10 46.04
C MET A 288 -23.47 24.14 47.48
N THR A 289 -23.87 23.01 48.07
CA THR A 289 -24.28 22.98 49.49
C THR A 289 -23.12 23.32 50.43
N ILE A 290 -21.91 22.85 50.14
CA ILE A 290 -20.70 23.16 50.93
C ILE A 290 -20.37 24.65 50.82
N LEU A 291 -20.44 25.23 49.63
CA LEU A 291 -20.21 26.66 49.40
C LEU A 291 -21.25 27.52 50.13
N LEU A 292 -22.53 27.17 50.04
CA LEU A 292 -23.61 27.87 50.75
C LEU A 292 -23.44 27.75 52.26
N TRP A 293 -23.04 26.59 52.78
CA TRP A 293 -22.77 26.39 54.21
C TRP A 293 -21.57 27.23 54.68
N LYS A 294 -20.48 27.25 53.91
CA LYS A 294 -19.30 28.10 54.18
C LYS A 294 -19.67 29.59 54.17
N LEU A 295 -20.45 30.04 53.19
CA LEU A 295 -20.92 31.43 53.12
C LEU A 295 -21.84 31.79 54.29
N TRP A 296 -22.71 30.88 54.70
CA TRP A 296 -23.58 31.06 55.86
C TRP A 296 -22.78 31.13 57.17
N GLN A 297 -21.80 30.23 57.33
CA GLN A 297 -20.89 30.23 58.47
C GLN A 297 -20.03 31.51 58.50
N TRP A 298 -19.59 32.01 57.34
CA TRP A 298 -18.84 33.26 57.22
C TRP A 298 -19.70 34.49 57.55
N LYS A 299 -20.97 34.46 57.14
CA LYS A 299 -21.95 35.50 57.49
C LYS A 299 -22.24 35.55 58.99
N GLN A 300 -22.29 34.39 59.66
CA GLN A 300 -22.41 34.33 61.14
C GLN A 300 -21.14 34.74 61.88
N ARG A 301 -19.96 34.61 61.25
CA ARG A 301 -18.65 34.96 61.83
C ARG A 301 -18.19 36.38 61.52
N ARG A 302 -19.07 37.32 61.18
CA ARG A 302 -18.69 38.75 61.18
C ARG A 302 -18.93 39.35 62.57
N PRO A 303 -17.91 39.43 63.46
CA PRO A 303 -17.95 40.41 64.52
C PRO A 303 -17.93 41.81 63.90
N ILE A 304 -18.81 42.67 64.39
CA ILE A 304 -18.76 44.10 64.17
C ILE A 304 -17.46 44.58 64.80
N GLN A 305 -16.51 45.05 64.00
CA GLN A 305 -15.42 45.84 64.53
C GLN A 305 -15.01 46.93 63.54
N ASP A 306 -15.16 48.15 64.06
CA ASP A 306 -14.88 49.43 63.44
C ASP A 306 -13.38 49.71 63.24
N GLN A 307 -13.12 50.57 62.25
CA GLN A 307 -12.09 51.63 62.24
C GLN A 307 -10.61 51.31 61.88
N PRO A 308 -9.83 52.35 61.45
CA PRO A 308 -9.07 52.33 60.19
C PRO A 308 -7.58 52.75 60.31
N ARG A 309 -6.86 52.72 59.17
CA ARG A 309 -5.62 53.48 58.84
C ARG A 309 -4.39 53.17 59.72
N THR A 310 -3.16 53.05 59.23
CA THR A 310 -2.35 53.84 58.26
C THR A 310 -1.28 52.92 57.65
N GLU A 311 -1.01 52.96 56.34
CA GLU A 311 0.08 53.74 55.72
C GLU A 311 1.39 53.72 56.54
N ASP A 312 2.41 53.00 56.06
CA ASP A 312 3.58 53.66 55.47
C ASP A 312 4.49 52.68 54.71
N ALA A 313 5.05 53.23 53.64
CA ALA A 313 5.98 52.62 52.71
C ALA A 313 7.41 52.58 53.26
N ALA A 314 8.21 51.64 52.76
CA ALA A 314 9.43 51.92 51.99
C ALA A 314 10.40 50.73 52.01
N GLY A 315 10.90 50.39 50.82
CA GLY A 315 12.34 50.34 50.66
C GLY A 315 13.01 48.97 50.55
N SER A 316 13.75 48.87 49.45
CA SER A 316 15.12 48.34 49.39
C SER A 316 15.31 46.94 48.78
N CYS A 317 15.64 46.99 47.49
CA CYS A 317 16.80 46.36 46.83
C CYS A 317 17.51 45.15 47.48
N GLY A 318 17.76 44.15 46.63
CA GLY A 318 19.13 43.66 46.42
C GLY A 318 19.31 42.14 46.51
N MET A 319 19.54 41.53 45.33
CA MET A 319 20.37 40.35 44.97
C MET A 319 20.52 39.18 46.00
N ARG A 320 20.63 37.91 45.62
CA ARG A 320 21.60 37.33 44.66
C ARG A 320 21.39 35.81 44.58
N PHE A 321 21.76 35.25 43.42
CA PHE A 321 21.79 33.84 43.07
C PHE A 321 22.65 32.95 44.00
N HIS A 322 22.25 31.69 44.15
CA HIS A 322 23.15 30.56 44.40
C HIS A 322 22.78 29.36 43.50
N LEU A 323 23.66 29.07 42.54
CA LEU A 323 23.74 27.81 41.81
C LEU A 323 24.36 26.74 42.72
N LYS A 324 23.89 25.50 42.61
CA LYS A 324 24.56 24.32 43.18
C LYS A 324 24.72 23.27 42.09
N GLU A 325 25.97 23.02 41.71
CA GLU A 325 26.42 21.89 40.90
C GLU A 325 26.34 20.58 41.70
N GLY A 326 26.15 19.47 40.98
CA GLY A 326 26.31 18.12 41.49
C GLY A 326 26.36 17.14 40.33
N GLY A 327 27.58 16.77 39.91
CA GLY A 327 27.82 15.74 38.90
C GLY A 327 28.14 14.37 39.50
N VAL A 328 28.63 13.48 38.62
CA VAL A 328 29.25 12.15 38.86
C VAL A 328 28.19 11.02 38.98
N ARG A 329 28.19 9.91 38.23
CA ARG A 329 29.29 9.05 37.72
C ARG A 329 28.78 8.17 36.56
N GLN A 330 29.63 7.95 35.55
CA GLN A 330 29.59 6.78 34.68
C GLN A 330 30.26 5.59 35.39
N SER A 331 29.78 4.37 35.12
CA SER A 331 30.69 3.23 34.89
C SER A 331 30.04 2.21 33.95
N PRO A 332 30.89 1.50 33.18
CA PRO A 332 30.46 0.57 32.13
C PRO A 332 30.42 -0.88 32.63
N GLU A 333 29.70 -1.73 31.89
CA GLU A 333 30.08 -3.10 31.56
C GLU A 333 29.52 -3.45 30.17
#